data_AF-A0A955DTV0-F1
#
_entry.id   AF-A0A955DTV0-F1
#
_cell.length_a   1.000
_cell.length_b   1.000
_cell.length_c   1.000
_cell.angle_alpha   90.00
_cell.angle_beta   90.00
_cell.angle_gamma   90.00
#
_symmetry.space_group_name_H-M   'P 1'
#
loop_
_entity.id
_entity.type
_entity.pdbx_description
1 polymer ?
#
loop_
_entity_poly.entity_id
_entity_poly.type
_entity_poly.pdbx_seq_one_letter_code
_entity_poly.pdbx_strand_id
1 'polypeptide(L)'
;MATLAITEAFTSYLIDERHFSPYTARCYGADLRQFVEFLSEEFNIEIDQNRETSAFRSHEQPTGNGTVAGTITPETITAIIMEANPDTIRTFLGYLGEQQYSPATMARKIATLRSFYKWANRH
;
A
#
# COMPACT_ATOMS: atom_id res chain seq x y z
N MET A 1 9.11 11.29 -5.60
CA MET A 1 8.08 10.23 -5.55
C MET A 1 7.86 9.87 -4.10
N ALA A 2 6.60 9.88 -3.64
CA ALA A 2 6.24 9.80 -2.24
C ALA A 2 6.24 8.36 -1.69
N THR A 3 6.70 8.17 -0.46
CA THR A 3 6.52 6.93 0.32
C THR A 3 5.43 7.16 1.35
N LEU A 4 4.44 6.27 1.41
CA LEU A 4 3.34 6.42 2.37
C LEU A 4 3.71 5.80 3.72
N ALA A 5 3.18 6.36 4.81
CA ALA A 5 3.40 5.87 6.17
C ALA A 5 3.10 4.36 6.30
N ILE A 6 2.01 3.89 5.70
CA ILE A 6 1.65 2.45 5.70
C ILE A 6 2.70 1.56 5.02
N THR A 7 3.34 2.05 3.94
CA THR A 7 4.40 1.30 3.26
C THR A 7 5.69 1.29 4.06
N GLU A 8 6.01 2.38 4.75
CA GLU A 8 7.18 2.50 5.62
C GLU A 8 7.06 1.61 6.86
N ALA A 9 5.87 1.59 7.48
CA ALA A 9 5.53 0.69 8.58
C ALA A 9 5.75 -0.78 8.19
N PHE A 10 5.27 -1.19 7.01
CA PHE A 10 5.53 -2.53 6.50
C PHE A 10 7.02 -2.82 6.25
N THR A 11 7.77 -1.88 5.67
CA THR A 11 9.22 -2.10 5.46
C THR A 11 9.98 -2.23 6.77
N SER A 12 9.57 -1.50 7.80
CA SER A 12 10.14 -1.60 9.15
C SER A 12 9.81 -2.97 9.76
N TYR A 13 8.55 -3.41 9.67
CA TYR A 13 8.12 -4.75 10.05
C TYR A 13 8.96 -5.87 9.38
N LEU A 14 9.26 -5.72 8.08
CA LEU A 14 10.08 -6.70 7.37
C LEU A 14 11.50 -6.82 7.96
N ILE A 15 12.10 -5.69 8.36
CA ILE A 15 13.46 -5.65 8.89
C ILE A 15 13.47 -6.09 10.35
N ASP A 16 12.63 -5.50 11.18
CA ASP A 16 12.71 -5.61 12.63
C ASP A 16 12.08 -6.91 13.14
N GLU A 17 10.92 -7.30 12.58
CA GLU A 17 10.21 -8.50 13.04
C GLU A 17 10.50 -9.72 12.18
N ARG A 18 10.55 -9.54 10.86
CA ARG A 18 10.78 -10.66 9.92
C ARG A 18 12.24 -10.89 9.61
N HIS A 19 13.15 -10.04 10.11
CA HIS A 19 14.59 -10.16 9.97
C HIS A 19 15.03 -10.29 8.50
N PHE A 20 14.26 -9.70 7.58
CA PHE A 20 14.67 -9.62 6.19
C PHE A 20 15.82 -8.62 6.05
N SER A 21 16.69 -8.87 5.08
CA SER A 21 17.77 -7.94 4.82
C SER A 21 17.22 -6.56 4.43
N PRO A 22 17.94 -5.46 4.74
CA PRO A 22 17.56 -4.13 4.28
C PRO A 22 17.39 -4.04 2.76
N TYR A 23 18.19 -4.82 2.01
CA TYR A 23 18.06 -4.92 0.56
C TYR A 23 16.71 -5.53 0.15
N THR A 24 16.31 -6.62 0.80
CA THR A 24 15.00 -7.26 0.56
C THR A 24 13.86 -6.29 0.87
N ALA A 25 13.91 -5.59 2.01
CA ALA A 25 12.88 -4.61 2.37
C ALA A 25 12.78 -3.46 1.35
N ARG A 26 13.91 -2.99 0.81
CA ARG A 26 13.93 -1.99 -0.28
C ARG A 26 13.25 -2.49 -1.56
N CYS A 27 13.46 -3.75 -1.94
CA CYS A 27 12.78 -4.32 -3.10
C CYS A 27 11.26 -4.36 -2.92
N TYR A 28 10.78 -4.71 -1.72
CA TYR A 28 9.36 -4.70 -1.39
C TYR A 28 8.82 -3.26 -1.39
N GLY A 29 9.54 -2.31 -0.79
CA GLY A 29 9.17 -0.89 -0.81
C GLY A 29 9.10 -0.30 -2.22
N ALA A 30 9.99 -0.71 -3.13
CA ALA A 30 9.95 -0.27 -4.53
C ALA A 30 8.71 -0.78 -5.27
N ASP A 31 8.27 -2.01 -5.00
CA ASP A 31 7.03 -2.55 -5.57
C ASP A 31 5.79 -1.86 -5.02
N LEU A 32 5.76 -1.58 -3.71
CA LEU A 32 4.64 -0.87 -3.09
C LEU A 32 4.55 0.58 -3.57
N ARG A 33 5.69 1.23 -3.84
CA ARG A 33 5.69 2.56 -4.46
C ARG A 33 5.00 2.55 -5.82
N GLN A 34 5.32 1.57 -6.67
CA GLN A 34 4.65 1.44 -7.97
C GLN A 34 3.14 1.21 -7.80
N PHE A 35 2.73 0.45 -6.78
CA PHE A 35 1.32 0.25 -6.48
C PHE A 35 0.63 1.56 -6.03
N VAL A 36 1.28 2.35 -5.17
CA VAL A 36 0.81 3.68 -4.76
C VAL A 36 0.68 4.63 -5.94
N GLU A 37 1.66 4.67 -6.82
CA GLU A 37 1.65 5.48 -8.05
C GLU A 37 0.49 5.08 -8.96
N PHE A 38 0.30 3.77 -9.18
CA PHE A 38 -0.84 3.25 -9.94
C PHE A 38 -2.17 3.69 -9.34
N LEU A 39 -2.36 3.59 -8.02
CA LEU A 39 -3.61 4.01 -7.37
C LEU A 39 -3.84 5.52 -7.45
N SER A 40 -2.78 6.32 -7.35
CA SER A 40 -2.85 7.77 -7.51
C SER A 40 -3.33 8.17 -8.90
N GLU A 41 -2.82 7.49 -9.93
CA GLU A 41 -3.24 7.69 -11.32
C GLU A 41 -4.67 7.17 -11.57
N GLU A 42 -4.97 5.94 -11.15
CA GLU A 42 -6.27 5.27 -11.38
C GLU A 42 -7.44 6.02 -10.73
N PHE A 43 -7.26 6.52 -9.51
CA PHE A 43 -8.28 7.25 -8.77
C PHE A 43 -8.17 8.77 -8.91
N ASN A 44 -7.17 9.27 -9.64
CA ASN A 44 -6.87 10.69 -9.80
C ASN A 44 -6.81 11.43 -8.45
N ILE A 45 -6.08 10.84 -7.49
CA ILE A 45 -5.88 11.38 -6.15
C ILE A 45 -4.45 11.88 -6.02
N GLU A 46 -4.30 13.16 -5.66
CA GLU A 46 -3.01 13.74 -5.33
C GLU A 46 -2.53 13.27 -3.95
N ILE A 47 -1.27 12.82 -3.88
CA ILE A 47 -0.67 12.31 -2.65
C ILE A 47 -0.26 13.48 -1.75
N ASP A 48 -0.97 13.67 -0.64
CA ASP A 48 -0.60 14.59 0.44
C ASP A 48 -0.09 13.80 1.65
N GLN A 49 1.21 13.92 1.95
CA GLN A 49 1.86 13.15 3.02
C GLN A 49 1.20 13.34 4.39
N ASN A 50 0.69 14.53 4.71
CA ASN A 50 0.06 14.81 5.99
C ASN A 50 -1.30 14.10 6.08
N ARG A 51 -2.09 14.11 5.01
CA ARG A 51 -3.37 13.38 4.94
C ARG A 51 -3.16 11.87 5.01
N GLU A 52 -2.20 11.35 4.25
CA GLU A 52 -1.85 9.93 4.23
C GLU A 52 -1.40 9.43 5.61
N THR A 53 -0.53 10.20 6.28
CA THR A 53 -0.07 9.88 7.64
C THR A 53 -1.22 9.92 8.66
N SER A 54 -2.13 10.89 8.52
CA SER A 54 -3.29 11.02 9.40
C SER A 54 -4.28 9.86 9.20
N ALA A 55 -4.50 9.44 7.95
CA ALA A 55 -5.35 8.29 7.61
C ALA A 55 -4.80 7.00 8.22
N PHE A 56 -3.49 6.75 8.10
CA PHE A 56 -2.84 5.57 8.68
C PHE A 56 -2.94 5.56 10.22
N ARG A 57 -2.61 6.68 10.89
CA ARG A 57 -2.67 6.80 12.36
C ARG A 57 -4.08 6.60 12.92
N SER A 58 -5.09 7.12 12.22
CA SER A 58 -6.49 6.97 12.62
C SER A 58 -6.94 5.51 12.63
N HIS A 59 -6.30 4.65 11.81
CA HIS A 59 -6.55 3.23 11.83
C HIS A 59 -5.78 2.50 12.94
N GLU A 60 -4.50 2.83 13.14
CA GLU A 60 -3.68 2.19 14.20
C GLU A 60 -4.17 2.50 15.62
N GLN A 61 -4.76 3.68 15.83
CA GLN A 61 -5.33 4.09 17.12
C GLN A 61 -6.78 4.49 16.94
N PRO A 62 -7.74 3.56 17.09
CA PRO A 62 -9.16 3.89 17.15
C PRO A 62 -9.41 4.61 18.48
N THR A 63 -9.04 5.88 18.55
CA THR A 63 -9.45 6.74 19.67
C THR A 63 -10.96 6.85 19.56
N GLY A 64 -11.66 6.29 20.55
CA GLY A 64 -13.12 6.27 20.62
C GLY A 64 -13.66 7.69 20.75
N ASN A 65 -13.79 8.39 19.63
CA ASN A 65 -14.66 9.53 19.40
C ASN A 65 -14.72 9.72 17.88
N GLY A 66 -15.77 9.16 17.28
CA GLY A 66 -15.93 9.11 15.84
C GLY A 66 -16.03 10.48 15.19
N THR A 67 -15.54 10.55 13.96
CA THR A 67 -15.96 11.56 12.99
C THR A 67 -16.67 10.84 11.86
N VAL A 68 -17.96 11.15 11.76
CA VAL A 68 -18.88 10.76 10.68
C VAL A 68 -18.42 11.39 9.37
N ALA A 69 -18.25 10.61 8.31
CA ALA A 69 -18.42 11.03 6.91
C ALA A 69 -18.39 9.77 6.04
N GLY A 70 -19.42 9.38 5.29
CA GLY A 70 -20.34 10.23 4.54
C GLY A 70 -19.78 10.66 3.18
N THR A 71 -18.54 10.28 2.85
CA THR A 71 -17.92 10.53 1.55
C THR A 71 -17.79 9.20 0.81
N ILE A 72 -18.46 9.11 -0.35
CA ILE A 72 -18.51 7.92 -1.22
C ILE A 72 -17.16 7.72 -1.95
N THR A 73 -16.25 8.69 -1.85
CA THR A 73 -14.94 8.71 -2.50
C THR A 73 -13.82 8.66 -1.47
N PRO A 74 -12.88 7.71 -1.57
CA PRO A 74 -11.73 7.67 -0.68
C PRO A 74 -10.88 8.94 -0.85
N GLU A 75 -10.52 9.55 0.27
CA GLU A 75 -9.82 10.83 0.31
C GLU A 75 -8.29 10.71 0.17
N THR A 76 -7.76 9.50 0.35
CA THR A 76 -6.31 9.21 0.39
C THR A 76 -6.03 7.84 -0.22
N ILE A 77 -4.80 7.63 -0.69
CA ILE A 77 -4.33 6.33 -1.19
C ILE A 77 -4.25 5.32 -0.06
N THR A 78 -3.88 5.75 1.15
CA THR A 78 -3.89 4.90 2.35
C THR A 78 -5.27 4.31 2.59
N ALA A 79 -6.34 5.10 2.53
CA ALA A 79 -7.71 4.58 2.68
C ALA A 79 -8.05 3.53 1.61
N ILE A 80 -7.70 3.79 0.33
CA ILE A 80 -7.91 2.83 -0.77
C ILE A 80 -7.16 1.52 -0.50
N ILE A 81 -5.91 1.62 -0.07
CA ILE A 81 -5.09 0.45 0.24
C ILE A 81 -5.72 -0.37 1.36
N MET A 82 -6.26 0.27 2.39
CA MET A 82 -6.82 -0.42 3.55
C MET A 82 -8.17 -1.07 3.25
N GLU A 83 -8.94 -0.48 2.35
CA GLU A 83 -10.22 -1.01 1.87
C GLU A 83 -10.09 -1.86 0.59
N ALA A 84 -8.85 -2.11 0.14
CA ALA A 84 -8.59 -2.78 -1.12
C ALA A 84 -9.18 -4.19 -1.12
N ASN A 85 -9.94 -4.48 -2.18
CA ASN A 85 -10.54 -5.77 -2.40
C ASN A 85 -9.80 -6.53 -3.52
N PRO A 86 -10.12 -7.82 -3.77
CA PRO A 86 -9.47 -8.59 -4.81
C PRO A 86 -9.57 -7.97 -6.21
N ASP A 87 -10.58 -7.16 -6.51
CA ASP A 87 -10.72 -6.49 -7.81
C ASP A 87 -9.69 -5.37 -7.97
N THR A 88 -9.45 -4.55 -6.95
CA THR A 88 -8.36 -3.55 -6.94
C THR A 88 -7.01 -4.20 -7.27
N ILE A 89 -6.73 -5.36 -6.66
CA ILE A 89 -5.49 -6.11 -6.91
C ILE A 89 -5.45 -6.64 -8.33
N ARG A 90 -6.56 -7.16 -8.87
CA ARG A 90 -6.63 -7.64 -10.26
C ARG A 90 -6.39 -6.52 -11.26
N THR A 91 -6.97 -5.35 -11.05
CA THR A 91 -6.75 -4.18 -11.92
C THR A 91 -5.27 -3.82 -11.96
N PHE A 92 -4.61 -3.75 -10.79
CA PHE A 92 -3.17 -3.49 -10.73
C PHE A 92 -2.33 -4.59 -11.40
N LEU A 93 -2.68 -5.87 -11.21
CA LEU A 93 -1.97 -6.97 -11.87
C LEU A 93 -2.18 -6.97 -13.39
N GLY A 94 -3.35 -6.51 -13.86
CA GLY A 94 -3.63 -6.25 -15.28
C GLY A 94 -2.70 -5.18 -15.84
N TYR A 95 -2.64 -4.03 -15.17
CA TYR A 95 -1.70 -2.95 -15.49
C TYR A 95 -0.24 -3.43 -15.52
N LEU A 96 0.21 -4.21 -14.52
CA LEU A 96 1.56 -4.78 -14.53
C LEU A 96 1.80 -5.78 -15.68
N GLY A 97 0.76 -6.48 -16.13
CA GLY A 97 0.82 -7.42 -17.25
C GLY A 97 1.12 -6.74 -18.59
N GLU A 98 0.72 -5.48 -18.74
CA GLU A 98 1.03 -4.68 -19.93
C GLU A 98 2.50 -4.24 -19.97
N GLN A 99 3.18 -4.21 -18.82
CA GLN A 99 4.51 -3.60 -18.66
C GLN A 99 5.72 -4.47 -19.00
N GLN A 100 5.56 -5.51 -19.85
CA GLN A 100 6.64 -6.39 -20.34
C GLN A 100 7.68 -6.85 -19.27
N TYR A 101 7.26 -7.02 -18.02
CA TYR A 101 8.16 -7.51 -16.97
C TYR A 101 8.50 -8.98 -17.14
N SER A 102 9.70 -9.37 -16.69
CA SER A 102 10.07 -10.79 -16.63
C SER A 102 9.16 -11.57 -15.67
N PRO A 103 8.96 -12.88 -15.87
CA PRO A 103 8.16 -13.71 -14.97
C PRO A 103 8.64 -13.65 -13.51
N ALA A 104 9.96 -13.59 -13.30
CA ALA A 104 10.56 -13.45 -11.97
C ALA A 104 10.19 -12.12 -11.31
N THR A 105 10.22 -11.01 -12.06
CA THR A 105 9.81 -9.69 -11.56
C THR A 105 8.33 -9.66 -11.20
N MET A 106 7.47 -10.26 -12.02
CA MET A 106 6.03 -10.34 -11.75
C MET A 106 5.73 -11.19 -10.51
N ALA A 107 6.38 -12.35 -10.38
CA ALA A 107 6.25 -13.21 -9.20
C ALA A 107 6.66 -12.49 -7.91
N ARG A 108 7.76 -11.71 -7.97
CA ARG A 108 8.21 -10.88 -6.84
C ARG A 108 7.17 -9.83 -6.46
N LYS A 109 6.60 -9.09 -7.42
CA LYS A 109 5.55 -8.09 -7.17
C LYS A 109 4.31 -8.71 -6.52
N ILE A 110 3.87 -9.86 -7.02
CA ILE A 110 2.77 -10.63 -6.44
C ILE A 110 3.09 -11.06 -5.00
N ALA A 111 4.30 -11.53 -4.74
CA ALA A 111 4.73 -11.91 -3.39
C ALA A 111 4.75 -10.71 -2.43
N THR A 112 5.21 -9.54 -2.90
CA THR A 112 5.15 -8.28 -2.15
C THR A 112 3.72 -7.97 -1.73
N LEU A 113 2.77 -7.92 -2.67
CA LEU A 113 1.35 -7.61 -2.38
C LEU A 113 0.75 -8.60 -1.37
N ARG A 114 0.98 -9.90 -1.56
CA ARG A 114 0.47 -10.92 -0.62
C ARG A 114 1.04 -10.73 0.79
N SER A 115 2.34 -10.47 0.91
CA SER A 115 2.97 -10.27 2.21
C SER A 115 2.49 -8.99 2.87
N PHE A 116 2.32 -7.92 2.09
CA PHE A 116 1.85 -6.63 2.54
C PHE A 116 0.42 -6.71 3.08
N TYR A 117 -0.54 -7.23 2.30
CA TYR A 117 -1.93 -7.38 2.76
C TYR A 117 -2.09 -8.39 3.91
N LYS A 118 -1.23 -9.41 3.97
CA LYS A 118 -1.19 -10.31 5.14
C LYS A 118 -0.75 -9.58 6.41
N TRP A 119 0.18 -8.64 6.29
CA TRP A 119 0.61 -7.79 7.42
C TRP A 119 -0.46 -6.76 7.78
N ALA A 120 -1.03 -6.08 6.79
CA ALA A 120 -2.07 -5.06 6.98
C ALA A 120 -3.38 -5.63 7.55
N ASN A 121 -3.73 -6.90 7.29
CA ASN A 121 -4.90 -7.52 7.94
C ASN A 121 -4.66 -7.90 9.41
N ARG A 122 -3.44 -7.76 9.92
CA ARG A 122 -3.07 -8.12 11.30
C ARG A 122 -2.82 -6.89 12.18
N HIS A 123 -2.69 -5.71 11.59
CA HIS A 123 -2.35 -4.44 12.23
C HIS A 123 -3.39 -3.41 11.84
#